data_AF-A0A938GF24-F1
#
_entry.id   AF-A0A938GF24-F1
#
_cell.length_a   1.000
_cell.length_b   1.000
_cell.length_c   1.000
_cell.angle_alpha   90.00
_cell.angle_beta   90.00
_cell.angle_gamma   90.00
#
_symmetry.space_group_name_H-M   'P 1'
#
loop_
_entity.id
_entity.type
_entity.pdbx_description
1 polymer ?
#
loop_
_entity_poly.entity_id
_entity_poly.type
_entity_poly.pdbx_seq_one_letter_code
_entity_poly.pdbx_strand_id
1 'polypeptide(L)'
;MKSDALKQFLHVRNQLAQERSRLEARLREIDNALGGEIPTPFRNQRPTLQSGKRGGTNIKQAPPPRRKKWPRGKLKQQIVQTLKAAGKDGATVKDLVEKIGARYQNISIWFLRSGKKLKAIKKVGPAKYAWIGQ
;
A
#
# COMPACT_ATOMS: atom_id res chain seq x y z
N MET A 1 33.27 41.58 -12.48
CA MET A 1 33.09 40.11 -12.55
C MET A 1 32.12 39.52 -11.52
N LYS A 2 31.90 40.13 -10.33
CA LYS A 2 30.95 39.59 -9.32
C LYS A 2 29.46 39.77 -9.66
N SER A 3 29.12 40.69 -10.56
CA SER A 3 27.75 41.06 -10.93
C SER A 3 27.02 40.00 -11.75
N ASP A 4 27.70 39.32 -12.68
CA ASP A 4 27.03 38.37 -13.59
C ASP A 4 26.75 37.02 -12.92
N ALA A 5 27.62 36.58 -12.02
CA ALA A 5 27.38 35.42 -11.17
C ALA A 5 26.14 35.62 -10.27
N LEU A 6 25.94 36.83 -9.76
CA LEU A 6 24.75 37.17 -8.96
C LEU A 6 23.47 37.15 -9.78
N LYS A 7 23.52 37.65 -11.03
CA LYS A 7 22.38 37.59 -11.96
C LYS A 7 22.02 36.15 -12.32
N GLN A 8 23.02 35.30 -12.57
CA GLN A 8 22.81 33.88 -12.84
C GLN A 8 22.17 33.17 -11.64
N PHE A 9 22.66 33.43 -10.43
CA PHE A 9 22.08 32.85 -9.20
C PHE A 9 20.63 33.30 -8.99
N LEU A 10 20.34 34.60 -9.18
CA LEU A 10 18.97 35.12 -9.06
C LEU A 10 18.04 34.52 -10.12
N HIS A 11 18.53 34.30 -11.34
CA HIS A 11 17.78 33.66 -12.41
C HIS A 11 17.42 32.21 -12.05
N VAL A 12 18.39 31.41 -11.63
CA VAL A 12 18.18 30.01 -11.20
C VAL A 12 17.24 29.93 -10.00
N ARG A 13 17.39 30.83 -9.02
CA ARG A 13 16.49 30.91 -7.86
C ARG A 13 15.04 31.18 -8.30
N ASN A 14 14.84 32.11 -9.23
CA ASN A 14 13.50 32.45 -9.71
C ASN A 14 12.89 31.31 -10.54
N GLN A 15 13.68 30.63 -11.38
CA GLN A 15 13.24 29.43 -12.10
C GLN A 15 12.84 28.32 -11.12
N LEU A 16 13.66 28.06 -10.10
CA LEU A 16 13.35 27.06 -9.09
C LEU A 16 12.08 27.40 -8.30
N ALA A 17 11.84 28.68 -8.03
CA ALA A 17 10.61 29.14 -7.40
C ALA A 17 9.37 28.91 -8.28
N GLN A 18 9.49 29.13 -9.60
CA GLN A 18 8.43 28.85 -10.57
C GLN A 18 8.13 27.34 -10.65
N GLU A 19 9.17 26.50 -10.70
CA GLU A 19 9.00 25.05 -10.73
C GLU A 19 8.37 24.52 -9.44
N ARG A 20 8.79 25.02 -8.28
CA ARG A 20 8.16 24.68 -6.99
C ARG A 20 6.69 25.04 -6.98
N SER A 21 6.33 26.25 -7.40
CA SER A 21 4.93 26.68 -7.47
C SER A 21 4.09 25.80 -8.40
N ARG A 22 4.64 25.42 -9.56
CA ARG A 22 3.98 24.50 -10.49
C ARG A 22 3.77 23.11 -9.88
N LEU A 23 4.77 22.59 -9.19
CA LEU A 23 4.68 21.29 -8.51
C LEU A 23 3.65 21.32 -7.37
N GLU A 24 3.62 22.40 -6.58
CA GLU A 24 2.63 22.60 -5.54
C GLU A 24 1.21 22.70 -6.09
N ALA A 25 1.01 23.39 -7.22
CA ALA A 25 -0.29 23.47 -7.89
C ALA A 25 -0.76 22.08 -8.35
N ARG A 26 0.14 21.28 -8.92
CA ARG A 26 -0.14 19.90 -9.35
C ARG A 26 -0.43 18.98 -8.16
N LEU A 27 0.25 19.16 -7.03
CA LEU A 27 -0.05 18.43 -5.81
C LEU A 27 -1.45 18.76 -5.29
N ARG A 28 -1.83 20.05 -5.26
CA ARG A 28 -3.19 20.46 -4.88
C ARG A 28 -4.26 19.90 -5.81
N GLU A 29 -4.00 19.86 -7.11
CA GLU A 29 -4.91 19.26 -8.08
C GLU A 29 -5.08 17.76 -7.82
N ILE A 30 -3.99 17.05 -7.54
CA ILE A 30 -4.03 15.63 -7.16
C ILE A 30 -4.79 15.45 -5.84
N ASP A 31 -4.55 16.27 -4.82
CA ASP A 31 -5.24 16.21 -3.53
C ASP A 31 -6.75 16.48 -3.69
N ASN A 32 -7.13 17.44 -4.54
CA ASN A 32 -8.53 17.73 -4.86
C ASN A 32 -9.18 16.59 -5.66
N ALA A 33 -8.48 16.04 -6.66
CA ALA A 33 -8.96 14.92 -7.47
C ALA A 33 -9.07 13.62 -6.67
N LEU A 34 -8.23 13.45 -5.66
CA LEU A 34 -8.29 12.33 -4.72
C LEU A 34 -9.35 12.51 -3.62
N GLY A 35 -10.06 13.65 -3.59
CA GLY A 35 -11.07 13.96 -2.59
C GLY A 35 -10.41 14.16 -1.23
N GLY A 36 -10.12 15.43 -0.90
CA GLY A 36 -9.43 15.82 0.32
C GLY A 36 -9.88 15.07 1.59
N GLU A 37 -8.90 14.90 2.48
CA GLU A 37 -8.89 14.12 3.73
C GLU A 37 -8.50 12.65 3.56
N ILE A 38 -7.29 12.33 4.01
CA ILE A 38 -6.99 10.99 4.54
C ILE A 38 -7.70 10.93 5.90
N PRO A 39 -8.84 10.24 6.05
CA PRO A 39 -9.47 10.11 7.34
C PRO A 39 -8.58 9.17 8.15
N THR A 40 -7.97 9.67 9.22
CA THR A 40 -7.28 8.79 10.16
C THR A 40 -8.34 7.90 10.82
N PRO A 41 -8.34 6.57 10.63
CA PRO A 41 -9.47 5.74 11.05
C PRO A 41 -9.38 5.33 12.53
N PHE A 42 -8.69 6.09 13.38
CA PHE A 42 -8.33 5.67 14.73
C PHE A 42 -8.59 6.72 15.83
N ARG A 43 -9.58 7.60 15.66
CA ARG A 43 -10.15 8.28 16.83
C ARG A 43 -11.13 7.32 17.50
N ASN A 44 -10.60 6.60 18.48
CA ASN A 44 -11.28 5.64 19.33
C ASN A 44 -12.62 6.15 19.88
N GLN A 45 -13.72 5.87 19.19
CA GLN A 45 -15.01 5.76 19.85
C GLN A 45 -15.07 4.35 20.43
N ARG A 46 -14.57 4.21 21.65
CA ARG A 46 -14.69 2.98 22.45
C ARG A 46 -16.18 2.87 22.80
N PRO A 47 -16.93 1.87 22.30
CA PRO A 47 -18.29 1.65 22.77
C PRO A 47 -18.17 1.25 24.24
N THR A 48 -18.82 1.98 25.13
CA THR A 48 -18.97 1.54 26.51
C THR A 48 -19.79 0.25 26.47
N LEU A 49 -19.15 -0.87 26.82
CA LEU A 49 -19.84 -2.13 27.01
C LEU A 49 -20.77 -1.95 28.21
N GLN A 50 -22.03 -1.62 27.96
CA GLN A 50 -23.08 -1.85 28.95
C GLN A 50 -23.06 -3.36 29.23
N SER A 51 -22.70 -3.68 30.47
CA SER A 51 -22.73 -5.02 31.05
C SER A 51 -24.17 -5.54 31.05
N GLY A 52 -24.61 -6.03 29.89
CA GLY A 52 -25.86 -6.74 29.70
C GLY A 52 -25.72 -8.19 30.13
N LYS A 53 -26.09 -8.43 31.39
CA LYS A 53 -26.67 -9.66 31.96
C LYS A 53 -26.58 -10.91 31.07
N ARG A 54 -25.74 -11.86 31.48
CA ARG A 54 -25.68 -13.24 30.97
C ARG A 54 -27.03 -13.92 31.14
N GLY A 55 -27.87 -13.89 30.10
CA GLY A 55 -29.09 -14.66 29.98
C GLY A 55 -28.94 -15.63 28.83
N GLY A 56 -28.60 -16.88 29.12
CA GLY A 56 -28.48 -17.93 28.11
C GLY A 56 -29.85 -18.32 27.57
N THR A 57 -30.07 -18.08 26.29
CA THR A 57 -31.00 -18.87 25.48
C THR A 57 -30.18 -19.52 24.36
N ASN A 58 -30.09 -20.84 24.41
CA ASN A 58 -29.39 -21.68 23.42
C ASN A 58 -30.24 -21.71 22.14
N ILE A 59 -30.19 -20.64 21.36
CA ILE A 59 -30.67 -20.66 19.98
C ILE A 59 -29.52 -21.25 19.18
N LYS A 60 -29.64 -22.52 18.76
CA LYS A 60 -28.69 -23.16 17.84
C LYS A 60 -28.74 -22.45 16.49
N GLN A 61 -28.00 -21.35 16.36
CA GLN A 61 -27.82 -20.65 15.10
C GLN A 61 -27.08 -21.60 14.15
N ALA A 62 -27.69 -21.88 13.00
CA ALA A 62 -27.06 -22.67 11.96
C ALA A 62 -25.69 -22.06 11.61
N PRO A 63 -24.65 -22.88 11.40
CA PRO A 63 -23.32 -22.35 11.08
C PRO A 63 -23.41 -21.45 9.84
N PRO A 64 -22.73 -20.28 9.85
CA PRO A 64 -22.80 -19.35 8.74
C PRO A 64 -22.39 -20.05 7.44
N PRO A 65 -22.98 -19.69 6.29
CA PRO A 65 -22.68 -20.32 5.01
C PRO A 65 -21.17 -20.26 4.76
N ARG A 66 -20.57 -21.42 4.47
CA ARG A 66 -19.13 -21.55 4.23
C ARG A 66 -18.76 -20.65 3.05
N ARG A 67 -18.10 -19.52 3.34
CA ARG A 67 -17.62 -18.59 2.33
C ARG A 67 -16.78 -19.37 1.30
N LYS A 68 -17.08 -19.17 0.01
CA LYS A 68 -16.33 -19.75 -1.11
C LYS A 68 -14.84 -19.41 -0.91
N LYS A 69 -14.03 -20.42 -0.59
CA LYS A 69 -12.60 -20.23 -0.37
C LYS A 69 -11.97 -19.86 -1.71
N TRP A 70 -11.13 -18.84 -1.72
CA TRP A 70 -10.34 -18.52 -2.91
C TRP A 70 -9.55 -19.75 -3.35
N PRO A 71 -9.53 -20.08 -4.66
CA PRO A 71 -8.81 -21.25 -5.15
C PRO A 71 -7.36 -21.20 -4.67
N ARG A 72 -6.95 -22.27 -3.99
CA ARG A 72 -5.61 -22.38 -3.40
C ARG A 72 -4.58 -22.29 -4.52
N GLY A 73 -3.61 -21.39 -4.39
CA GLY A 73 -2.50 -21.28 -5.34
C GLY A 73 -2.57 -20.15 -6.36
N LYS A 74 -3.77 -19.64 -6.73
CA LYS A 74 -3.90 -18.54 -7.70
C LYS A 74 -3.13 -17.29 -7.27
N LEU A 75 -3.25 -16.92 -5.99
CA LEU A 75 -2.54 -15.77 -5.42
C LEU A 75 -1.00 -15.95 -5.49
N LYS A 76 -0.49 -17.17 -5.27
CA LYS A 76 0.95 -17.45 -5.37
C LYS A 76 1.45 -17.24 -6.80
N GLN A 77 0.75 -17.79 -7.78
CA GLN A 77 1.13 -17.68 -9.19
C GLN A 77 1.13 -16.22 -9.64
N GLN A 78 0.08 -15.47 -9.31
CA GLN A 78 -0.01 -14.05 -9.64
C GLN A 78 1.13 -13.24 -8.99
N ILE A 79 1.39 -13.40 -7.68
CA ILE A 79 2.47 -12.69 -7.01
C ILE A 79 3.83 -13.01 -7.62
N VAL A 80 4.12 -14.30 -7.88
CA VAL A 80 5.38 -14.73 -8.48
C VAL A 80 5.53 -14.18 -9.89
N GLN A 81 4.47 -14.21 -10.71
CA GLN A 81 4.50 -13.67 -12.08
C GLN A 81 4.75 -12.16 -12.07
N THR A 82 4.06 -11.41 -11.21
CA THR A 82 4.26 -9.96 -11.11
C THR A 82 5.64 -9.60 -10.60
N LEU A 83 6.19 -10.36 -9.64
CA LEU A 83 7.55 -10.15 -9.14
C LEU A 83 8.62 -10.52 -10.17
N LYS A 84 8.43 -11.60 -10.95
CA LYS A 84 9.32 -11.93 -12.06
C LYS A 84 9.36 -10.82 -13.11
N ALA A 85 8.20 -10.23 -13.43
CA ALA A 85 8.13 -9.09 -14.33
C ALA A 85 8.80 -7.83 -13.76
N ALA A 86 8.79 -7.63 -12.44
CA ALA A 86 9.48 -6.52 -11.77
C ALA A 86 10.99 -6.76 -11.57
N GLY A 87 11.45 -8.01 -11.63
CA GLY A 87 12.87 -8.38 -11.53
C GLY A 87 13.53 -7.90 -10.23
N LYS A 88 14.76 -7.39 -10.38
CA LYS A 88 15.64 -6.94 -9.27
C LYS A 88 15.17 -5.65 -8.62
N ASP A 89 14.48 -4.79 -9.36
CA ASP A 89 13.94 -3.53 -8.82
C ASP A 89 12.82 -3.81 -7.82
N GLY A 90 12.12 -4.94 -8.00
CA GLY A 90 11.05 -5.41 -7.14
C GLY A 90 9.78 -4.58 -7.21
N ALA A 91 8.75 -5.04 -6.51
CA ALA A 91 7.45 -4.37 -6.43
C ALA A 91 7.06 -4.12 -4.98
N THR A 92 6.34 -3.02 -4.73
CA THR A 92 5.74 -2.82 -3.41
C THR A 92 4.47 -3.64 -3.26
N VAL A 93 4.06 -3.92 -2.02
CA VAL A 93 2.79 -4.59 -1.75
C VAL A 93 1.62 -3.77 -2.31
N LYS A 94 1.72 -2.44 -2.33
CA LYS A 94 0.71 -1.56 -2.92
C LYS A 94 0.59 -1.79 -4.44
N ASP A 95 1.72 -1.82 -5.16
CA ASP A 95 1.73 -2.09 -6.60
C ASP A 95 1.19 -3.50 -6.92
N LEU A 96 1.48 -4.47 -6.05
CA LEU A 96 0.96 -5.84 -6.18
C LEU A 96 -0.55 -5.91 -5.97
N VAL A 97 -1.11 -5.12 -5.06
CA VAL A 97 -2.56 -5.01 -4.86
C VAL A 97 -3.23 -4.46 -6.10
N GLU A 98 -2.69 -3.38 -6.67
CA GLU A 98 -3.25 -2.73 -7.85
C GLU A 98 -3.21 -3.66 -9.08
N LYS A 99 -2.11 -4.40 -9.27
CA LYS A 99 -1.98 -5.33 -10.41
C LYS A 99 -2.80 -6.62 -10.26
N ILE A 100 -2.91 -7.16 -9.04
CA ILE A 100 -3.53 -8.47 -8.79
C ILE A 100 -5.02 -8.34 -8.43
N GLY A 101 -5.44 -7.19 -7.91
CA GLY A 101 -6.79 -6.95 -7.41
C GLY A 101 -7.09 -7.66 -6.08
N ALA A 102 -6.05 -8.14 -5.38
CA ALA A 102 -6.20 -8.83 -4.10
C ALA A 102 -6.09 -7.84 -2.93
N ARG A 103 -6.81 -8.12 -1.84
CA ARG A 103 -6.75 -7.27 -0.62
C ARG A 103 -5.33 -7.20 -0.08
N TYR A 104 -4.88 -5.99 0.29
CA TYR A 104 -3.54 -5.72 0.84
C TYR A 104 -3.12 -6.69 1.97
N GLN A 105 -4.05 -6.94 2.91
CA GLN A 105 -3.82 -7.86 4.03
C GLN A 105 -3.47 -9.27 3.57
N ASN A 106 -4.14 -9.77 2.53
CA ASN A 106 -3.91 -11.12 2.02
C ASN A 106 -2.52 -11.26 1.40
N ILE A 107 -2.06 -10.24 0.66
CA ILE A 107 -0.73 -10.22 0.06
C ILE A 107 0.34 -10.10 1.17
N SER A 108 0.12 -9.24 2.15
CA SER A 108 1.02 -9.07 3.30
C SER A 108 1.18 -10.36 4.12
N ILE A 109 0.07 -11.01 4.47
CA ILE A 109 0.07 -12.32 5.16
C ILE A 109 0.73 -13.38 4.27
N TRP A 110 0.50 -13.34 2.96
CA TRP A 110 1.14 -14.28 2.03
C TRP A 110 2.67 -14.14 2.02
N PHE A 111 3.21 -12.92 2.03
CA PHE A 111 4.65 -12.71 2.15
C PHE A 111 5.21 -13.23 3.48
N LEU A 112 4.52 -12.98 4.60
CA LEU A 112 4.92 -13.51 5.91
C LEU A 112 4.90 -15.05 5.97
N ARG A 113 3.91 -15.70 5.36
CA ARG A 113 3.69 -17.15 5.50
C ARG A 113 4.40 -17.96 4.42
N SER A 114 4.26 -17.56 3.17
CA SER A 114 4.71 -18.29 1.98
C SER A 114 5.91 -17.64 1.33
N GLY A 115 5.96 -16.30 1.27
CA GLY A 115 7.05 -15.56 0.62
C GLY A 115 8.41 -15.89 1.22
N LYS A 116 8.52 -15.99 2.55
CA LYS A 116 9.76 -16.38 3.24
C LYS A 116 10.30 -17.77 2.90
N LYS A 117 9.47 -18.67 2.37
CA LYS A 117 9.89 -20.02 1.97
C LYS A 117 10.52 -20.04 0.57
N LEU A 118 10.34 -18.99 -0.21
CA LEU A 118 10.85 -18.88 -1.57
C LEU A 118 12.16 -18.11 -1.52
N LYS A 119 13.30 -18.81 -1.62
CA LYS A 119 14.64 -18.20 -1.65
C LYS A 119 14.82 -17.18 -2.77
N ALA A 120 14.04 -17.31 -3.85
CA ALA A 120 14.03 -16.40 -4.99
C ALA A 120 13.39 -15.03 -4.72
N ILE A 121 12.73 -14.84 -3.58
CA ILE A 121 12.10 -13.55 -3.20
C ILE A 121 12.82 -13.00 -1.97
N LYS A 122 13.31 -11.76 -2.07
CA LYS A 122 13.94 -11.06 -0.94
C LYS A 122 13.24 -9.73 -0.67
N LYS A 123 13.15 -9.39 0.60
CA LYS A 123 12.70 -8.07 1.04
C LYS A 123 13.85 -7.08 0.78
N VAL A 124 13.57 -6.07 -0.05
CA VAL A 124 14.53 -5.00 -0.40
C VAL A 124 14.20 -3.69 0.31
N GLY A 125 12.98 -3.53 0.83
CA GLY A 125 12.58 -2.32 1.53
C GLY A 125 11.27 -2.47 2.31
N PRO A 126 10.75 -1.37 2.91
CA PRO A 126 9.46 -1.38 3.60
C PRO A 126 8.36 -1.75 2.60
N ALA A 127 7.67 -2.85 2.86
CA ALA A 127 6.67 -3.43 1.97
C ALA A 127 7.13 -3.61 0.51
N LYS A 128 8.44 -3.73 0.25
CA LYS A 128 9.00 -3.91 -1.10
C LYS A 128 9.77 -5.22 -1.20
N TYR A 129 9.43 -6.02 -2.22
CA TYR A 129 10.01 -7.34 -2.44
C TYR A 129 10.54 -7.45 -3.87
N ALA A 130 11.73 -8.00 -4.02
CA ALA A 130 12.39 -8.20 -5.31
C ALA A 130 12.50 -9.69 -5.63
N TRP A 131 12.48 -9.98 -6.93
CA TRP A 131 12.81 -11.30 -7.46
C TRP A 131 14.32 -11.35 -7.72
N ILE A 132 15.03 -12.18 -6.96
CA ILE A 132 16.48 -12.31 -7.07
C ILE A 132 16.89 -13.36 -8.12
N GLY A 133 15.96 -14.24 -8.51
CA GLY A 133 16.28 -15.41 -9.32
C GLY A 133 16.48 -16.64 -8.43
N GLN A 134 16.45 -17.81 -9.06
CA GLN A 134 16.68 -19.08 -8.40
C GLN A 134 18.17 -19.39 -8.36
#